data_AF-A0A967TJU7-F1
#
_entry.id   AF-A0A967TJU7-F1
#
_cell.length_a   1.000
_cell.length_b   1.000
_cell.length_c   1.000
_cell.angle_alpha   90.00
_cell.angle_beta   90.00
_cell.angle_gamma   90.00
#
_symmetry.space_group_name_H-M   'P 1'
#
loop_
_entity.id
_entity.type
_entity.pdbx_description
1 polymer ?
#
loop_
_entity_poly.entity_id
_entity_poly.type
_entity_poly.pdbx_seq_one_letter_code
_entity_poly.pdbx_strand_id
1 'polypeptide(L)' 'MLRTLEESLRTALSTRVDVRRKDSGSGVIRISFHDDEDFERLFALIAGREAADVVG' A
#
# COMPACT_ATOMS: atom_id res chain seq x y z
N MET A 1 -1.34 -17.30 -6.11
CA MET A 1 -1.37 -16.71 -4.75
C MET A 1 -0.75 -15.32 -4.71
N LEU A 2 0.56 -15.15 -4.97
CA LEU A 2 1.19 -13.82 -4.89
C LEU A 2 0.58 -12.81 -5.86
N ARG A 3 0.38 -13.20 -7.13
CA ARG A 3 -0.29 -12.36 -8.13
C ARG A 3 -1.71 -11.97 -7.73
N THR A 4 -2.48 -12.90 -7.17
CA THR A 4 -3.84 -12.65 -6.68
C THR A 4 -3.87 -11.65 -5.52
N LEU A 5 -2.89 -11.73 -4.61
CA LEU A 5 -2.74 -10.75 -3.52
C LEU A 5 -2.34 -9.38 -4.07
N GLU A 6 -1.42 -9.33 -5.03
CA GLU A 6 -1.00 -8.09 -5.69
C GLU A 6 -2.16 -7.42 -6.43
N GLU A 7 -2.95 -8.18 -7.19
CA GLU A 7 -4.15 -7.69 -7.87
C GLU A 7 -5.20 -7.18 -6.87
N SER A 8 -5.43 -7.92 -5.78
CA SER A 8 -6.37 -7.50 -4.74
C SER A 8 -5.92 -6.20 -4.06
N LEU A 9 -4.63 -6.06 -3.76
CA LEU A 9 -4.06 -4.84 -3.20
C LEU A 9 -4.14 -3.67 -4.18
N ARG A 10 -3.86 -3.91 -5.47
CA ARG A 10 -3.99 -2.89 -6.52
C ARG A 10 -5.42 -2.39 -6.64
N THR A 11 -6.41 -3.28 -6.57
CA THR A 11 -7.82 -2.90 -6.59
C THR A 11 -8.21 -2.15 -5.31
N ALA A 12 -7.85 -2.65 -4.13
CA ALA A 12 -8.22 -2.04 -2.86
C ALA A 12 -7.61 -0.64 -2.67
N LEU A 13 -6.36 -0.45 -3.09
CA LEU A 13 -5.63 0.81 -2.92
C LEU A 13 -5.76 1.74 -4.13
N SER A 14 -6.35 1.25 -5.23
CA SER A 14 -6.46 1.98 -6.51
C SER A 14 -5.14 2.55 -7.02
N THR A 15 -4.01 1.94 -6.66
CA THR A 15 -2.65 2.36 -7.05
C THR A 15 -1.79 1.17 -7.42
N ARG A 16 -0.66 1.42 -8.07
CA ARG A 16 0.31 0.38 -8.43
C ARG A 16 0.91 -0.24 -7.17
N VAL A 17 0.82 -1.57 -7.10
CA VAL A 17 1.43 -2.40 -6.06
C VAL A 17 2.40 -3.39 -6.70
N ASP A 18 3.59 -3.55 -6.12
CA ASP A 18 4.60 -4.56 -6.48
C ASP A 18 4.93 -5.39 -5.24
N VAL A 19 4.71 -6.70 -5.30
CA VAL A 19 5.01 -7.60 -4.18
C VAL A 19 6.24 -8.45 -4.50
N ARG A 20 7.31 -8.26 -3.72
CA ARG A 20 8.53 -9.07 -3.82
C ARG A 20 8.67 -9.97 -2.61
N ARG A 21 8.65 -11.28 -2.83
CA ARG A 21 8.86 -12.28 -1.79
C ARG A 21 10.30 -12.79 -1.82
N LYS A 22 10.88 -12.99 -0.64
CA LYS A 22 12.14 -13.71 -0.44
C LYS A 22 11.85 -15.14 0.00
N ASP A 23 12.76 -16.06 -0.28
CA ASP A 23 12.61 -17.48 0.05
C ASP A 23 12.49 -17.75 1.56
N SER A 24 12.93 -16.81 2.39
CA SER A 24 12.80 -16.86 3.86
C SER A 24 11.38 -16.58 4.38
N GLY A 25 10.37 -16.47 3.51
CA GLY A 25 9.00 -16.12 3.88
C GLY A 25 8.77 -14.63 4.14
N SER A 26 9.83 -13.82 4.13
CA SER A 26 9.78 -12.36 4.21
C SER A 26 9.54 -11.71 2.84
N GLY A 27 9.19 -10.43 2.81
CA GLY A 27 8.95 -9.73 1.55
C GLY A 27 8.82 -8.22 1.71
N VAL A 28 8.62 -7.56 0.58
CA VAL A 28 8.38 -6.12 0.48
C VAL A 28 7.13 -5.93 -0.38
N ILE A 29 6.18 -5.13 0.14
CA ILE A 29 5.07 -4.59 -0.63
C ILE A 29 5.46 -3.14 -0.94
N ARG A 30 5.60 -2.80 -2.22
CA ARG A 30 5.81 -1.43 -2.66
C ARG A 30 4.50 -0.89 -3.20
N ILE A 31 4.02 0.18 -2.57
CA ILE A 31 2.81 0.91 -2.96
C ILE A 31 3.29 2.24 -3.52
N SER A 32 2.97 2.53 -4.78
CA SER A 32 3.30 3.81 -5.40
C SER A 32 2.24 4.85 -5.06
N PHE A 33 2.64 6.11 -4.99
CA PHE A 33 1.74 7.25 -4.93
C PHE A 33 2.19 8.31 -5.94
N HIS A 34 1.27 9.16 -6.36
CA HIS A 34 1.48 10.17 -7.39
C HIS A 34 1.89 11.54 -6.83
N ASP A 35 1.33 11.91 -5.68
CA ASP A 35 1.56 13.17 -4.97
C ASP A 35 1.26 13.00 -3.47
N ASP A 36 1.38 14.08 -2.71
CA ASP A 36 1.20 14.06 -1.25
C ASP A 36 -0.26 13.77 -0.84
N GLU A 37 -1.25 14.25 -1.61
CA GLU A 37 -2.67 13.97 -1.36
C GLU A 37 -2.99 12.49 -1.56
N ASP A 38 -2.41 11.88 -2.61
CA ASP A 38 -2.48 10.46 -2.88
C ASP A 38 -1.85 9.63 -1.76
N PHE A 39 -0.71 10.09 -1.23
CA PHE A 39 -0.07 9.47 -0.09
C PHE A 39 -0.95 9.51 1.17
N GLU A 40 -1.53 10.67 1.51
CA GLU A 40 -2.40 10.80 2.69
C GLU A 40 -3.65 9.92 2.58
N ARG A 41 -4.27 9.86 1.39
CA ARG A 41 -5.40 8.95 1.14
C ARG A 41 -5.02 7.49 1.32
N LEU A 42 -3.86 7.07 0.79
CA LEU A 42 -3.34 5.72 0.97
C LEU A 42 -3.02 5.42 2.43
N PHE A 43 -2.45 6.39 3.15
CA PHE A 43 -2.21 6.27 4.57
C PHE A 43 -3.51 6.00 5.34
N ALA A 44 -4.57 6.77 5.07
CA ALA A 44 -5.86 6.57 5.71
C ALA A 44 -6.46 5.19 5.43
N LEU A 45 -6.37 4.72 4.18
CA LEU A 45 -6.83 3.37 3.80
C LEU A 45 -6.06 2.24 4.48
N ILE A 46 -4.74 2.39 4.67
CA ILE A 46 -3.88 1.35 5.23
C ILE A 46 -3.89 1.37 6.76
N ALA A 47 -3.80 2.56 7.35
CA ALA A 47 -3.70 2.76 8.79
C ALA A 47 -5.06 2.83 9.48
N GLY A 48 -6.15 3.05 8.73
CA GLY A 48 -7.51 3.19 9.26
C GLY A 48 -7.73 4.47 10.08
N ARG A 49 -6.92 5.50 9.86
CA ARG A 49 -6.99 6.82 10.51
C ARG A 49 -6.36 7.91 9.65
N GLU A 50 -6.71 9.17 9.89
CA GLU A 50 -6.25 10.29 9.07
C GLU A 50 -4.76 10.60 9.26
N ALA A 51 -4.10 11.11 8.22
CA ALA A 51 -2.69 11.50 8.30
C ALA A 51 -2.47 12.66 9.28
N ALA A 52 -3.44 13.58 9.35
CA ALA A 52 -3.45 14.70 10.30
C ALA A 52 -3.38 14.25 11.77
N ASP A 53 -3.90 13.06 12.10
CA ASP A 53 -3.85 12.51 13.47
C ASP A 53 -2.43 12.07 13.89
N VAL A 54 -1.51 11.94 12.93
CA VAL A 54 -0.15 11.43 13.14
C VAL A 54 0.90 12.52 13.04
N VAL A 55 0.67 13.54 12.22
CA VAL A 55 1.64 14.62 11.95
C VAL A 55 1.33 15.90 12.74
N GLY A 56 0.52 15.78 13.80
CA GLY A 56 0.15 16.90 14.69
C GLY A 56 1.32 17.69 15.26
#